data_AF-A0A382ANT1-F1
#
_entry.id   AF-A0A382ANT1-F1
#
_cell.length_a   1.000
_cell.length_b   1.000
_cell.length_c   1.000
_cell.angle_alpha   90.00
_cell.angle_beta   90.00
_cell.angle_gamma   90.00
#
_symmetry.space_group_name_H-M   'P 1'
#
loop_
_entity.id
_entity.type
_entity.pdbx_description
1 polymer ?
#
loop_
_entity_poly.entity_id
_entity_poly.type
_entity_poly.pdbx_seq_one_letter_code
_entity_poly.pdbx_strand_id
1 'polypeptide(L)' 'MNKTEKIAFRESIIVVMMGMVINFPLQTFLLWLTIDSWSWTNTLSISLFTQTVITIVALVRVYSIRMRFTRGKF' A
#
# COMPACT_ATOMS: atom_id res chain seq x y z
N MET A 1 -19.47 11.21 22.54
CA MET A 1 -18.63 10.24 21.81
C MET A 1 -17.81 9.48 22.82
N ASN A 2 -18.03 8.17 22.90
CA ASN A 2 -17.44 7.32 23.92
C ASN A 2 -15.95 7.09 23.61
N LYS A 3 -15.10 6.95 24.64
CA LYS A 3 -13.63 6.91 24.47
C LYS A 3 -13.16 5.83 23.48
N THR A 4 -13.94 4.76 23.35
CA THR A 4 -13.72 3.62 22.45
C THR A 4 -13.82 3.98 20.96
N GLU A 5 -14.80 4.79 20.57
CA GLU A 5 -15.00 5.18 19.15
C GLU A 5 -13.84 6.04 18.65
N LYS A 6 -13.33 6.92 19.52
CA LYS A 6 -12.18 7.78 19.20
C LYS A 6 -10.89 6.99 19.00
N ILE A 7 -10.74 5.86 19.69
CA ILE A 7 -9.57 4.97 19.55
C ILE A 7 -9.68 4.19 18.22
N ALA A 8 -10.83 3.57 17.95
CA ALA A 8 -11.06 2.84 16.70
C ALA A 8 -10.90 3.73 15.46
N PHE A 9 -11.34 4.99 15.54
CA PHE A 9 -11.15 5.96 14.47
C PHE A 9 -9.67 6.32 14.27
N ARG A 10 -8.91 6.52 15.36
CA ARG A 10 -7.46 6.77 15.27
C ARG A 10 -6.71 5.58 14.70
N GLU A 11 -7.03 4.35 15.10
CA GLU A 11 -6.43 3.14 14.53
C GLU A 11 -6.71 3.03 13.03
N SER A 12 -7.95 3.28 12.62
CA SER A 12 -8.35 3.27 11.20
C SER A 12 -7.56 4.31 10.40
N ILE A 13 -7.43 5.54 10.91
CA ILE A 13 -6.63 6.59 10.27
C ILE A 13 -5.16 6.17 10.13
N ILE A 14 -4.56 5.60 11.17
CA ILE A 14 -3.16 5.18 11.14
C ILE A 14 -2.95 4.08 10.08
N VAL A 15 -3.86 3.11 10.00
CA VAL A 15 -3.80 2.04 8.99
C VAL A 15 -3.94 2.60 7.57
N VAL A 16 -4.85 3.56 7.35
CA VAL A 16 -5.05 4.21 6.05
C VAL A 16 -3.84 5.07 5.67
N MET A 17 -3.36 5.92 6.59
CA MET A 17 -2.18 6.79 6.38
C MET A 17 -0.93 5.98 6.07
N MET A 18 -0.67 4.90 6.82
CA MET A 18 0.44 4.00 6.53
C MET A 18 0.30 3.32 5.17
N GLY A 19 -0.92 3.09 4.70
CA GLY A 19 -1.18 2.55 3.36
C GLY A 19 -0.90 3.55 2.27
N MET A 20 -1.31 4.80 2.48
CA MET A 20 -1.05 5.89 1.56
C MET A 20 0.44 6.16 1.42
N VAL A 21 1.18 6.24 2.54
CA VAL A 21 2.63 6.50 2.55
C VAL A 21 3.43 5.41 1.86
N ILE A 22 2.93 4.17 1.77
CA ILE A 22 3.61 3.08 1.07
C ILE A 22 3.16 2.99 -0.38
N ASN A 23 1.84 2.99 -0.64
CA ASN A 23 1.31 2.82 -1.99
C ASN A 23 1.64 4.01 -2.89
N PHE A 24 1.61 5.23 -2.37
CA PHE A 24 1.85 6.43 -3.15
C PHE A 24 3.25 6.45 -3.78
N PRO A 25 4.36 6.37 -3.01
CA PRO A 25 5.69 6.35 -3.61
C PRO A 25 5.95 5.09 -4.42
N LEU A 26 5.40 3.94 -4.04
CA LEU A 26 5.58 2.70 -4.80
C LEU A 26 4.89 2.78 -6.18
N GLN A 27 3.68 3.33 -6.22
CA GLN A 27 2.94 3.54 -7.46
C GLN A 27 3.64 4.58 -8.35
N THR A 28 4.11 5.69 -7.78
CA THR A 28 4.89 6.69 -8.53
C THR A 28 6.19 6.11 -9.08
N PHE A 29 6.92 5.32 -8.27
CA PHE A 29 8.15 4.68 -8.70
C PHE A 29 7.93 3.64 -9.81
N LEU A 30 6.88 2.83 -9.70
CA LEU A 30 6.50 1.86 -10.72
C LEU A 30 6.12 2.54 -12.03
N LEU A 31 5.31 3.60 -11.98
CA LEU A 31 4.97 4.38 -13.17
C LEU A 31 6.21 4.98 -13.81
N TRP A 32 7.11 5.57 -13.01
CA TRP A 32 8.39 6.08 -13.50
C TRP A 32 9.21 4.98 -14.18
N LEU A 33 9.38 3.82 -13.55
CA LEU A 33 10.13 2.71 -14.12
C LEU A 33 9.50 2.20 -15.44
N THR A 34 8.17 2.05 -15.48
CA THR A 34 7.48 1.46 -16.63
C THR A 34 7.44 2.41 -17.83
N ILE A 35 7.30 3.72 -17.57
CA ILE A 35 7.21 4.75 -18.60
C ILE A 35 8.61 5.22 -19.04
N ASP A 36 9.46 5.59 -18.09
CA ASP A 36 10.77 6.20 -18.35
C ASP A 36 11.81 5.14 -18.74
N SER A 37 11.92 4.06 -17.97
CA SER A 37 12.97 3.05 -18.19
C SER A 37 12.61 1.99 -19.24
N TRP A 38 11.33 1.62 -19.37
CA TRP A 38 10.90 0.57 -20.30
C TRP A 38 10.18 1.09 -21.56
N SER A 39 9.88 2.40 -21.60
CA SER A 39 9.20 3.07 -22.72
C SER A 39 7.96 2.31 -23.24
N TRP A 40 7.18 1.71 -22.33
CA TRP A 40 5.94 1.05 -22.73
C TRP A 40 4.96 2.10 -23.27
N THR A 41 4.55 1.96 -24.53
CA THR A 41 3.54 2.80 -25.19
C THR A 41 2.12 2.29 -25.01
N ASN A 42 1.95 1.04 -24.54
CA ASN A 42 0.64 0.41 -24.33
C ASN A 42 0.13 0.64 -22.90
N THR A 43 -0.84 1.54 -22.74
CA THR A 43 -1.48 1.90 -21.45
C THR A 43 -2.06 0.70 -20.70
N LEU A 44 -2.59 -0.29 -21.41
CA LEU A 44 -3.17 -1.50 -20.81
C LEU A 44 -2.12 -2.36 -20.12
N SER A 45 -0.97 -2.56 -20.76
CA SER A 45 0.14 -3.34 -20.20
C SER A 45 0.71 -2.67 -18.96
N ILE A 46 0.90 -1.34 -18.99
CA ILE A 46 1.38 -0.56 -17.85
C ILE A 46 0.40 -0.70 -16.66
N SER A 47 -0.90 -0.53 -16.93
CA SER A 47 -1.92 -0.64 -15.89
C SER A 47 -1.95 -2.04 -15.27
N LEU A 48 -1.95 -3.10 -16.09
CA LEU A 48 -1.95 -4.49 -15.59
C LEU A 48 -0.70 -4.82 -14.79
N PHE A 49 0.48 -4.41 -15.26
CA PHE A 49 1.75 -4.69 -14.59
C PHE A 49 1.85 -3.93 -13.26
N THR A 50 1.65 -2.62 -13.27
CA THR A 50 1.71 -1.79 -12.06
C THR A 50 0.66 -2.22 -11.04
N GLN A 51 -0.56 -2.55 -11.47
CA GLN A 51 -1.62 -3.06 -10.59
C GLN A 51 -1.23 -4.41 -9.97
N THR A 52 -0.65 -5.32 -10.75
CA THR A 52 -0.20 -6.64 -10.26
C THR A 52 0.89 -6.47 -9.20
N VAL A 53 1.90 -5.63 -9.46
CA VAL A 53 2.99 -5.38 -8.50
C VAL A 53 2.48 -4.69 -7.24
N ILE A 54 1.64 -3.66 -7.35
CA ILE A 54 1.02 -3.00 -6.21
C ILE A 54 0.21 -4.00 -5.38
N THR A 55 -0.51 -4.92 -6.02
CA THR A 55 -1.31 -5.94 -5.33
C THR A 55 -0.43 -6.93 -4.54
N ILE A 56 0.69 -7.37 -5.13
CA ILE A 56 1.67 -8.22 -4.44
C ILE A 56 2.29 -7.48 -3.26
N VAL A 57 2.70 -6.23 -3.45
CA VAL A 57 3.30 -5.42 -2.37
C VAL A 57 2.28 -5.11 -1.28
N ALA A 58 1.01 -4.86 -1.64
CA ALA A 58 -0.06 -4.68 -0.68
C ALA A 58 -0.28 -5.95 0.16
N LEU A 59 -0.21 -7.14 -0.46
CA LEU A 59 -0.21 -8.42 0.26
C LEU A 59 0.97 -8.54 1.23
N VAL A 60 2.20 -8.22 0.79
CA VAL A 60 3.40 -8.23 1.64
C VAL A 60 3.29 -7.23 2.79
N ARG A 61 2.75 -6.03 2.55
CA ARG A 61 2.49 -5.02 3.58
C ARG A 61 1.44 -5.52 4.57
N VAL A 62 0.29 -6.01 4.11
CA VAL A 62 -0.77 -6.54 4.99
C VAL A 62 -0.24 -7.69 5.82
N TYR A 63 0.58 -8.56 5.23
CA TYR A 63 1.26 -9.63 5.92
C TYR A 63 2.27 -9.12 6.96
N SER A 64 3.11 -8.14 6.60
CA SER A 64 4.09 -7.50 7.49
C SER A 64 3.43 -6.74 8.64
N ILE A 65 2.34 -6.03 8.37
CA ILE A 65 1.52 -5.33 9.38
C ILE A 65 0.84 -6.36 10.27
N ARG A 66 0.22 -7.42 9.72
CA ARG A 66 -0.34 -8.52 10.54
C ARG A 66 0.73 -9.16 11.43
N MET A 67 1.93 -9.40 10.91
CA MET A 67 3.03 -10.03 11.63
C MET A 67 3.62 -9.10 12.71
N ARG A 68 3.72 -7.79 12.45
CA ARG A 68 4.12 -6.77 13.45
C ARG A 68 3.05 -6.55 14.52
N PHE A 69 1.77 -6.52 14.17
CA PHE A 69 0.68 -6.39 15.14
C PHE A 69 0.43 -7.70 15.92
N THR A 70 0.71 -8.87 15.35
CA THR A 70 0.72 -10.16 16.08
C THR A 70 1.83 -10.22 17.12
N ARG A 71 3.03 -9.69 16.83
CA ARG A 71 4.14 -9.65 17.79
C ARG A 71 4.01 -8.57 18.88
N GLY A 72 3.05 -7.65 18.77
CA GLY A 72 2.74 -6.64 19.80
C GLY A 72 1.68 -7.08 20.82
N LYS A 73 1.20 -8.33 20.74
CA LYS A 73 0.24 -8.94 21.69
C LYS A 73 0.78 -10.23 22.31
N PHE A 74 2.07 -10.25 22.65
CA PHE A 74 2.60 -11.18 23.64
C PHE A 74 3.18 -10.39 24.80
#